data_AF-A0A2V6GLS3-F1
#
_entry.id   AF-A0A2V6GLS3-F1
#
_cell.length_a   1.000
_cell.length_b   1.000
_cell.length_c   1.000
_cell.angle_alpha   90.00
_cell.angle_beta   90.00
_cell.angle_gamma   90.00
#
_symmetry.space_group_name_H-M   'P 1'
#
loop_
_entity.id
_entity.type
_entity.pdbx_description
1 polymer ?
#
loop_
_entity_poly.entity_id
_entity_poly.type
_entity_poly.pdbx_seq_one_letter_code
_entity_poly.pdbx_strand_id
1 'polypeptide(L)'
;MGDVVKETFAPEDSVVPVAATGLRGFLAKFTVLKGAQRELWLTFAIKLLIISAYSITNKTLILWLSSDLGFNDQSAGALVGWVWAPAMTVFTLLAGSVTDAVGLRRTFFLGVFVCLVARAVMVFTTIKWLALAGGLFPLVIGEALGTPVLIAAARR
;
A
#
# COMPACT_ATOMS: atom_id res chain seq x y z
N MET A 1 -29.83 30.24 -48.53
CA MET A 1 -30.80 29.68 -47.56
C MET A 1 -30.26 28.33 -47.14
N GLY A 2 -29.73 28.23 -45.92
CA GLY A 2 -29.00 27.05 -45.42
C GLY A 2 -28.24 27.44 -44.17
N ASP A 3 -29.00 27.69 -43.10
CA ASP A 3 -28.51 28.18 -41.82
C ASP A 3 -27.47 27.25 -41.19
N VAL A 4 -26.32 27.83 -40.85
CA VAL A 4 -25.27 27.21 -40.05
C VAL A 4 -25.76 27.20 -38.60
N VAL A 5 -26.21 26.03 -38.14
CA VAL A 5 -26.55 25.79 -36.73
C VAL A 5 -25.25 25.88 -35.92
N LYS A 6 -25.06 27.00 -35.23
CA LYS A 6 -24.11 27.13 -34.12
C LYS A 6 -24.63 26.29 -32.96
N GLU A 7 -24.02 25.13 -32.73
CA GLU A 7 -24.17 24.43 -31.45
C GLU A 7 -23.51 25.28 -30.36
N THR A 8 -24.35 25.88 -29.54
CA THR A 8 -23.97 26.58 -28.31
C THR A 8 -23.54 25.53 -27.30
N PHE A 9 -22.22 25.36 -27.10
CA PHE A 9 -21.68 24.61 -25.97
C PHE A 9 -22.16 25.27 -24.68
N ALA A 10 -23.02 24.58 -23.94
CA ALA A 10 -23.36 24.96 -22.57
C ALA A 10 -22.08 24.88 -21.72
N PRO A 11 -21.78 25.88 -20.88
CA PRO A 11 -20.66 25.78 -19.96
C PRO A 11 -20.96 24.65 -18.98
N GLU A 12 -20.06 23.66 -18.92
CA GLU A 12 -20.05 22.66 -17.85
C GLU A 12 -20.19 23.37 -16.51
N ASP A 13 -21.05 22.85 -15.65
CA ASP A 13 -21.21 23.25 -14.26
C ASP A 13 -19.82 23.40 -13.62
N SER A 14 -19.34 24.63 -13.56
CA SER A 14 -18.20 25.01 -12.75
C SER A 14 -18.66 24.91 -11.31
N VAL A 15 -18.60 23.71 -10.73
CA VAL A 15 -18.74 23.51 -9.30
C VAL A 15 -17.56 24.23 -8.67
N VAL A 16 -17.78 25.49 -8.32
CA VAL A 16 -16.82 26.31 -7.60
C VAL A 16 -16.53 25.55 -6.30
N PRO A 17 -15.28 25.14 -6.02
CA PRO A 17 -14.98 24.52 -4.75
C PRO A 17 -15.21 25.61 -3.70
N VAL A 18 -16.29 25.50 -2.93
CA VAL A 18 -16.47 26.32 -1.74
C VAL A 18 -15.37 25.87 -0.78
N ALA A 19 -14.23 26.55 -0.88
CA ALA A 19 -13.14 26.43 0.07
C ALA A 19 -13.73 26.87 1.42
N ALA A 20 -14.08 25.89 2.25
CA ALA A 20 -14.41 26.17 3.63
C ALA A 20 -13.13 26.73 4.28
N THR A 21 -13.04 28.05 4.35
CA THR A 21 -11.88 28.75 4.91
C THR A 21 -11.95 28.67 6.43
N GLY A 22 -10.89 28.14 7.07
CA GLY A 22 -10.72 28.13 8.53
C GLY A 22 -10.92 26.76 9.21
N LEU A 23 -10.96 26.77 10.55
CA LEU A 23 -10.97 25.58 11.42
C LEU A 23 -12.15 24.63 11.12
N ARG A 24 -13.30 25.18 10.71
CA ARG A 24 -14.46 24.40 10.27
C ARG A 24 -14.19 23.65 8.96
N GLY A 25 -13.52 24.27 7.99
CA GLY A 25 -13.11 23.57 6.78
C GLY A 25 -12.05 22.51 7.04
N PHE A 26 -11.16 22.76 8.00
CA PHE A 26 -10.20 21.76 8.47
C PHE A 26 -10.91 20.57 9.14
N LEU A 27 -11.81 20.79 10.09
CA LEU A 27 -12.60 19.74 10.75
C LEU A 27 -13.55 19.02 9.78
N ALA A 28 -14.11 19.74 8.80
CA ALA A 28 -14.94 19.16 7.75
C ALA A 28 -14.17 18.14 6.90
N LYS A 29 -12.86 18.34 6.64
CA LYS A 29 -12.01 17.34 5.97
C LYS A 29 -11.96 16.01 6.73
N PHE A 30 -12.07 16.03 8.06
CA PHE A 30 -12.11 14.81 8.89
C PHE A 30 -13.51 14.18 8.97
N THR A 31 -14.58 14.95 8.68
CA THR A 31 -15.96 14.42 8.69
C THR A 31 -16.46 13.97 7.31
N VAL A 32 -15.74 14.26 6.23
CA VAL A 32 -16.04 13.78 4.86
C VAL A 32 -16.22 12.26 4.79
N LEU A 33 -15.49 11.51 5.62
CA LEU A 33 -15.60 10.04 5.66
C LEU A 33 -16.91 9.54 6.29
N LYS A 34 -17.64 10.34 7.08
CA LYS A 34 -18.89 9.87 7.71
C LYS A 34 -20.01 9.57 6.70
N GLY A 35 -20.00 10.22 5.54
CA GLY A 35 -20.95 9.97 4.45
C GLY A 35 -20.42 9.05 3.35
N ALA A 36 -19.18 8.55 3.47
CA ALA A 36 -18.56 7.75 2.44
C ALA A 36 -19.12 6.32 2.37
N GLN A 37 -19.09 5.71 1.18
CA GLN A 37 -19.51 4.34 0.98
C GLN A 37 -18.68 3.36 1.84
N ARG A 38 -19.32 2.27 2.28
CA ARG A 38 -18.68 1.24 3.14
C ARG A 38 -17.38 0.68 2.55
N GLU A 39 -17.29 0.58 1.23
CA GLU A 39 -16.10 0.10 0.53
C GLU A 39 -14.89 1.01 0.72
N LEU A 40 -15.11 2.33 0.83
CA LEU A 40 -14.05 3.30 1.07
C LEU A 40 -13.50 3.19 2.51
N TRP A 41 -14.38 3.01 3.49
CA TRP A 41 -13.99 2.73 4.88
C TRP A 41 -13.13 1.48 4.99
N LEU A 42 -13.55 0.40 4.33
CA LEU A 42 -12.81 -0.87 4.32
C LEU A 42 -11.42 -0.70 3.69
N THR A 43 -11.33 0.03 2.58
CA THR A 43 -10.05 0.33 1.91
C THR A 43 -9.11 1.12 2.81
N PHE A 44 -9.60 2.16 3.49
CA PHE A 44 -8.80 2.93 4.44
C PHE A 44 -8.37 2.10 5.65
N ALA A 45 -9.26 1.28 6.22
CA ALA A 45 -8.94 0.42 7.33
C ALA A 45 -7.84 -0.58 6.98
N ILE A 46 -7.94 -1.23 5.81
CA ILE A 46 -6.92 -2.18 5.35
C ILE A 46 -5.60 -1.45 5.05
N LYS A 47 -5.64 -0.28 4.42
CA LYS A 47 -4.45 0.54 4.18
C LYS A 47 -3.76 0.92 5.49
N LEU A 48 -4.54 1.31 6.50
CA LEU A 48 -4.01 1.64 7.83
C LEU A 48 -3.33 0.42 8.45
N LEU A 49 -3.98 -0.75 8.43
CA LEU A 49 -3.40 -1.97 8.98
C LEU A 49 -2.09 -2.35 8.26
N ILE A 50 -2.06 -2.31 6.94
CA ILE A 50 -0.88 -2.63 6.14
C ILE A 50 0.27 -1.65 6.45
N ILE A 51 0.02 -0.33 6.42
CA ILE A 51 1.09 0.65 6.65
C ILE A 51 1.60 0.61 8.11
N SER A 52 0.72 0.37 9.09
CA SER A 52 1.13 0.17 10.49
C SER A 52 2.01 -1.06 10.63
N ALA A 53 1.58 -2.18 10.03
CA ALA A 53 2.30 -3.43 10.07
C ALA A 53 3.68 -3.31 9.38
N TYR A 54 3.76 -2.60 8.25
CA TYR A 54 5.02 -2.28 7.55
C TYR A 54 5.93 -1.39 8.41
N SER A 55 5.36 -0.36 9.06
CA SER A 55 6.14 0.57 9.90
C SER A 55 6.79 -0.14 11.07
N ILE A 56 6.05 -1.02 11.76
CA ILE A 56 6.58 -1.85 12.85
C ILE A 56 7.72 -2.72 12.32
N THR A 57 7.48 -3.47 11.24
CA THR A 57 8.49 -4.36 10.64
C THR A 57 9.78 -3.61 10.35
N ASN A 58 9.74 -2.47 9.66
CA ASN A 58 10.97 -1.73 9.32
C ASN A 58 11.71 -1.18 10.56
N LYS A 59 10.99 -0.80 11.61
CA LYS A 59 11.62 -0.33 12.85
C LYS A 59 12.27 -1.46 13.63
N THR A 60 11.71 -2.66 13.60
CA THR A 60 12.20 -3.81 14.37
C THR A 60 13.06 -4.76 13.55
N LEU A 61 13.21 -4.56 12.24
CA LEU A 61 13.81 -5.55 11.35
C LEU A 61 15.27 -5.86 11.68
N ILE A 62 16.08 -4.84 11.96
CA ILE A 62 17.49 -5.02 12.35
C ILE A 62 17.58 -5.76 13.67
N LEU A 63 16.75 -5.37 14.65
CA LEU A 63 16.70 -6.02 15.97
C LEU A 63 16.26 -7.48 15.85
N TRP A 64 15.28 -7.79 15.01
CA TRP A 64 14.84 -9.17 14.77
C TRP A 64 15.95 -10.00 14.12
N LEU A 65 16.66 -9.44 13.14
CA LEU A 65 17.81 -10.11 12.52
C LEU A 65 18.94 -10.39 13.53
N SER A 66 19.26 -9.44 14.42
CA SER A 66 20.35 -9.62 15.38
C SER A 66 19.95 -10.44 16.61
N SER A 67 18.80 -10.19 17.22
CA SER A 67 18.30 -10.89 18.41
C SER A 67 17.81 -12.30 18.12
N ASP A 68 16.91 -12.46 17.15
CA ASP A 68 16.17 -13.71 16.98
C ASP A 68 16.88 -14.66 16.01
N LEU A 69 17.61 -14.10 15.04
CA LEU A 69 18.39 -14.85 14.09
C LEU A 69 19.90 -14.83 14.39
N GLY A 70 20.39 -14.03 15.34
CA GLY A 70 21.81 -14.04 15.72
C GLY A 70 22.74 -13.50 14.63
N PHE A 71 22.28 -12.57 13.80
CA PHE A 71 23.16 -11.82 12.89
C PHE A 71 23.98 -10.79 13.67
N ASN A 72 25.19 -10.51 13.19
CA ASN A 72 25.95 -9.35 13.68
C ASN A 72 25.25 -8.06 13.20
N ASP A 73 25.23 -7.01 14.02
CA ASP A 73 24.52 -5.74 13.73
C ASP A 73 24.92 -5.13 12.38
N GLN A 74 26.21 -5.21 12.02
CA GLN A 74 26.70 -4.73 10.73
C GLN A 74 26.14 -5.54 9.55
N SER A 75 26.05 -6.87 9.70
CA SER A 75 25.47 -7.75 8.68
C SER A 75 23.95 -7.61 8.57
N ALA A 76 23.26 -7.42 9.69
CA ALA A 76 21.83 -7.14 9.73
C ALA A 76 21.52 -5.81 9.06
N GLY A 77 22.26 -4.74 9.40
CA GLY A 77 22.15 -3.44 8.76
C GLY A 77 22.45 -3.51 7.26
N ALA A 78 23.47 -4.28 6.85
CA ALA A 78 23.78 -4.48 5.44
C ALA A 78 22.66 -5.22 4.69
N LEU A 79 22.07 -6.27 5.27
CA LEU A 79 20.95 -6.99 4.66
C LEU A 79 19.74 -6.07 4.50
N VAL A 80 19.43 -5.26 5.51
CA VAL A 80 18.29 -4.33 5.45
C VAL A 80 18.56 -3.19 4.45
N GLY A 81 19.76 -2.63 4.44
CA GLY A 81 20.12 -1.51 3.57
C GLY A 81 20.31 -1.90 2.11
N TRP A 82 21.09 -2.94 1.84
CA TRP A 82 21.51 -3.32 0.48
C TRP A 82 20.57 -4.29 -0.21
N VAL A 83 19.77 -5.05 0.55
CA VAL A 83 18.94 -6.12 -0.02
C VAL A 83 17.46 -5.82 0.16
N TRP A 84 17.00 -5.61 1.40
CA TRP A 84 15.58 -5.38 1.69
C TRP A 84 15.03 -4.11 1.01
N ALA A 85 15.65 -2.95 1.22
CA ALA A 85 15.15 -1.70 0.67
C ALA A 85 15.16 -1.64 -0.88
N PRO A 86 16.23 -2.08 -1.58
CA PRO A 86 16.21 -2.16 -3.04
C PRO A 86 15.21 -3.20 -3.57
N ALA A 87 15.05 -4.34 -2.89
CA ALA A 87 14.05 -5.33 -3.28
C ALA A 87 12.63 -4.73 -3.22
N MET A 88 12.29 -4.00 -2.15
CA MET A 88 11.01 -3.28 -2.05
C MET A 88 10.76 -2.38 -3.26
N THR A 89 11.75 -1.62 -3.70
CA THR A 89 11.63 -0.76 -4.89
C THR A 89 11.36 -1.57 -6.15
N VAL A 90 12.16 -2.61 -6.41
CA VAL A 90 12.03 -3.45 -7.62
C VAL A 90 10.65 -4.12 -7.65
N PHE A 91 10.24 -4.78 -6.56
CA PHE A 91 8.96 -5.47 -6.52
C PHE A 91 7.78 -4.52 -6.55
N THR A 92 7.89 -3.31 -6.01
CA THR A 92 6.83 -2.28 -6.14
C THR A 92 6.66 -1.84 -7.59
N LEU A 93 7.75 -1.71 -8.35
CA LEU A 93 7.66 -1.42 -9.79
C LEU A 93 6.99 -2.58 -10.55
N LEU A 94 7.36 -3.82 -10.24
CA LEU A 94 6.76 -5.02 -10.86
C LEU A 94 5.31 -5.24 -10.44
N ALA A 95 4.92 -4.83 -9.23
CA ALA A 95 3.55 -4.98 -8.74
C ALA A 95 2.54 -4.24 -9.62
N GLY A 96 2.92 -3.12 -10.23
CA GLY A 96 2.09 -2.41 -11.20
C GLY A 96 1.74 -3.29 -12.39
N SER A 97 2.75 -3.83 -13.07
CA SER A 97 2.54 -4.69 -14.26
C SER A 97 1.79 -5.99 -13.93
N VAL A 98 2.04 -6.58 -12.76
CA VAL A 98 1.27 -7.74 -12.28
C VAL A 98 -0.19 -7.39 -12.04
N THR A 99 -0.47 -6.21 -11.47
CA THR A 99 -1.83 -5.72 -11.24
C THR A 99 -2.57 -5.50 -12.56
N ASP A 100 -1.87 -4.99 -13.57
CA ASP A 100 -2.43 -4.75 -14.90
C ASP A 100 -2.75 -6.06 -15.64
N ALA A 101 -1.92 -7.11 -15.47
CA ALA A 101 -2.13 -8.40 -16.12
C ALA A 101 -3.19 -9.29 -15.44
N VAL A 102 -3.22 -9.33 -14.11
CA VAL A 102 -4.05 -10.26 -13.32
C VAL A 102 -5.38 -9.63 -12.87
N GLY A 103 -5.41 -8.30 -12.80
CA GLY A 103 -6.56 -7.52 -12.37
C GLY A 103 -6.55 -7.19 -10.87
N LEU A 104 -7.05 -5.99 -10.57
CA LEU A 104 -6.94 -5.33 -9.26
C LEU A 104 -7.35 -6.20 -8.06
N ARG A 105 -8.54 -6.81 -8.12
CA ARG A 105 -9.11 -7.56 -6.98
C ARG A 105 -8.31 -8.81 -6.64
N ARG A 106 -7.85 -9.55 -7.66
CA ARG A 106 -7.10 -10.79 -7.47
C ARG A 106 -5.71 -10.50 -6.92
N THR A 107 -5.04 -9.49 -7.45
CA THR A 107 -3.71 -9.08 -6.99
C THR A 107 -3.72 -8.60 -5.53
N PHE A 108 -4.79 -7.93 -5.11
CA PHE A 108 -4.96 -7.52 -3.71
C PHE A 108 -5.02 -8.70 -2.74
N PHE A 109 -5.93 -9.66 -2.99
CA PHE A 109 -6.08 -10.82 -2.11
C PHE A 109 -4.81 -11.67 -2.10
N LEU A 110 -4.13 -11.79 -3.25
CA LEU A 110 -2.85 -12.47 -3.35
C LEU A 110 -1.77 -11.76 -2.51
N GLY A 111 -1.67 -10.44 -2.60
CA GLY A 111 -0.72 -9.65 -1.81
C GLY A 111 -0.96 -9.78 -0.31
N VAL A 112 -2.20 -9.63 0.15
CA VAL A 112 -2.58 -9.80 1.56
C VAL A 112 -2.27 -11.21 2.05
N PHE A 113 -2.61 -12.23 1.28
CA PHE A 113 -2.35 -13.63 1.64
C PHE A 113 -0.85 -13.90 1.78
N VAL A 114 -0.05 -13.49 0.79
CA VAL A 114 1.42 -13.62 0.82
C VAL A 114 2.01 -12.90 2.04
N CYS A 115 1.55 -11.68 2.34
CA CYS A 115 1.97 -10.93 3.53
C CYS A 115 1.67 -11.68 4.83
N LEU A 116 0.47 -12.26 4.97
CA LEU A 116 0.09 -12.98 6.18
C LEU A 116 0.92 -14.25 6.37
N VAL A 117 1.13 -15.03 5.31
CA VAL A 117 1.96 -16.24 5.35
C VAL A 117 3.41 -15.88 5.67
N ALA A 118 3.97 -14.87 4.99
CA ALA A 118 5.32 -14.38 5.24
C ALA A 118 5.54 -13.98 6.70
N ARG A 119 4.61 -13.20 7.28
CA ARG A 119 4.66 -12.79 8.68
C ARG A 119 4.54 -13.99 9.63
N ALA A 120 3.67 -14.95 9.32
CA ALA A 120 3.57 -16.17 10.12
C ALA A 120 4.89 -16.95 10.12
N VAL A 121 5.55 -17.08 8.96
CA VAL A 121 6.87 -17.73 8.89
C VAL A 121 7.90 -16.99 9.75
N MET A 122 7.96 -15.65 9.68
CA MET A 122 8.88 -14.86 10.50
C MET A 122 8.65 -15.01 12.02
N VAL A 123 7.40 -15.25 12.44
CA VAL A 123 7.05 -15.42 13.87
C VAL A 123 7.36 -16.83 14.36
N PHE A 124 7.08 -17.86 13.55
CA PHE A 124 7.19 -19.26 13.99
C PHE A 124 8.54 -19.91 13.67
N THR A 125 9.40 -19.26 12.89
CA THR A 125 10.66 -19.82 12.41
C THR A 125 11.87 -19.06 12.92
N THR A 126 12.78 -19.77 13.58
CA THR A 126 14.11 -19.25 13.98
C THR A 126 15.24 -19.73 13.06
N ILE A 127 14.94 -20.58 12.09
CA ILE A 127 15.89 -21.05 11.08
C ILE A 127 16.17 -19.91 10.09
N LYS A 128 17.38 -19.34 10.13
CA LYS A 128 17.84 -18.21 9.29
C LYS A 128 17.38 -18.28 7.84
N TRP A 129 17.70 -19.36 7.14
CA TRP A 129 17.37 -19.50 5.72
C TRP A 129 15.87 -19.52 5.45
N LEU A 130 15.09 -20.21 6.29
CA LEU A 130 13.65 -20.31 6.13
C LEU A 130 12.94 -19.00 6.51
N ALA A 131 13.41 -18.33 7.57
CA ALA A 131 12.91 -17.02 7.97
C ALA A 131 13.17 -15.94 6.92
N LEU A 132 14.31 -16.00 6.22
CA LEU A 132 14.64 -15.08 5.13
C LEU A 132 13.88 -15.43 3.84
N ALA A 133 13.99 -16.67 3.35
CA ALA A 133 13.44 -17.07 2.05
C ALA A 133 11.91 -17.27 2.07
N GLY A 134 11.35 -17.75 3.19
CA GLY A 134 9.92 -17.98 3.35
C GLY A 134 9.18 -16.86 4.09
N GLY A 135 9.91 -16.02 4.82
CA GLY A 135 9.35 -14.90 5.58
C GLY A 135 9.70 -13.56 4.94
N LEU A 136 10.93 -13.10 5.14
CA LEU A 136 11.34 -11.74 4.77
C LEU A 136 11.12 -11.46 3.28
N PHE A 137 11.74 -12.22 2.35
CA PHE A 137 11.62 -11.93 0.92
C PHE A 137 10.19 -12.00 0.37
N PRO A 138 9.36 -13.00 0.72
CA PRO A 138 7.96 -13.01 0.34
C PRO A 138 7.17 -11.82 0.89
N LEU A 139 7.53 -11.29 2.06
CA LEU A 139 6.91 -10.09 2.62
C LEU A 139 7.05 -8.89 1.68
N VAL A 140 8.19 -8.75 1.00
CA VAL A 140 8.41 -7.70 -0.03
C VAL A 140 7.34 -7.77 -1.12
N ILE A 141 7.05 -8.98 -1.60
CA ILE A 141 6.09 -9.21 -2.69
C ILE A 141 4.68 -8.83 -2.22
N GLY A 142 4.28 -9.29 -1.03
CA GLY A 142 2.96 -8.99 -0.47
C GLY A 142 2.74 -7.49 -0.26
N GLU A 143 3.71 -6.79 0.33
CA GLU A 143 3.63 -5.34 0.61
C GLU A 143 3.61 -4.53 -0.71
N ALA A 144 4.41 -4.93 -1.70
CA ALA A 144 4.44 -4.29 -3.02
C ALA A 144 3.09 -4.37 -3.74
N LEU A 145 2.44 -5.54 -3.74
CA LEU A 145 1.16 -5.76 -4.43
C LEU A 145 -0.01 -5.00 -3.79
N GLY A 146 0.07 -4.65 -2.51
CA GLY A 146 -0.97 -3.85 -1.84
C GLY A 146 -1.04 -2.39 -2.30
N THR A 147 0.08 -1.83 -2.77
CA THR A 147 0.22 -0.40 -3.08
C THR A 147 -0.63 0.08 -4.28
N PRO A 148 -0.54 -0.52 -5.48
CA PRO A 148 -1.33 -0.06 -6.64
C PRO A 148 -2.83 -0.26 -6.42
N VAL A 149 -3.23 -1.33 -5.75
CA VAL A 149 -4.64 -1.67 -5.53
C VAL A 149 -5.32 -0.66 -4.60
N LEU A 150 -4.70 -0.33 -3.47
CA LEU A 150 -5.27 0.62 -2.51
C LEU A 150 -5.39 2.04 -3.10
N ILE A 151 -4.46 2.43 -3.97
CA ILE A 151 -4.53 3.71 -4.68
C ILE A 151 -5.67 3.73 -5.70
N ALA A 152 -5.83 2.65 -6.47
CA ALA A 152 -6.93 2.53 -7.43
C ALA A 152 -8.31 2.46 -6.74
N ALA A 153 -8.40 1.78 -5.60
CA ALA A 153 -9.63 1.68 -4.82
C ALA A 153 -10.05 3.04 -4.20
N ALA A 154 -9.11 3.89 -3.83
CA ALA A 154 -9.39 5.22 -3.29
C ALA A 154 -9.82 6.25 -4.36
N ARG A 155 -9.74 5.91 -5.66
CA ARG A 155 -10.13 6.78 -6.78
C ARG A 155 -11.48 6.42 -7.40
N ARG A 156 -12.14 5.36 -6.91
CA ARG A 156 -13.51 4.99 -7.28
C ARG A 156 -14.49 5.59 -6.28
#